data_AF-A0A059X2C4-F1
#
_entry.id   AF-A0A059X2C4-F1
#
_cell.length_a   1.000
_cell.length_b   1.000
_cell.length_c   1.000
_cell.angle_alpha   90.00
_cell.angle_beta   90.00
_cell.angle_gamma   90.00
#
_symmetry.space_group_name_H-M   'P 1'
#
loop_
_entity.id
_entity.type
_entity.pdbx_description
1 polymer ?
#
loop_
_entity_poly.entity_id
_entity_poly.type
_entity_poly.pdbx_seq_one_letter_code
_entity_poly.pdbx_strand_id
1 'polypeptide(L)'
;TVALDLLRDAIIDARSRGITIVAAVGNDNSNSPQFPSDMNEVVAVAAIDLSSHKAAFSNYGAHVDVCAPGASLVSAYPGNRSGGYAEWSGTSFAAPFAAAEAALVIAADPRITDVKKTIEATAVNIDELNPDFVGKLGKGRIDPLGALQNLSTGSNVRPPTDVHSQVELLRGLSGGEAFGKATINLVGATQEFIFEAYRLNVRATYKLIVDGNLVASNASASFGSLKFAFSNAQGSLAGPLNPVTRIRRVELRDSLDRLALQGEFDIDTTSPFPRAFEKEARLASTGAFEQAGGRATIRVESIREDFRRESLLVSAEGLISDISYRVVVDGVVVETVMARFGFVRAHFTSDDSSGQLLPLLLRPVVNIKRIEVQDARSGQAVLVGNFPLNPM
;
A
#
# COMPACT_ATOMS: atom_id res chain seq x y z
N THR A 1 -13.50 36.76 -12.28
CA THR A 1 -12.45 37.72 -12.66
C THR A 1 -11.59 38.21 -11.49
N VAL A 2 -11.45 37.40 -10.43
CA VAL A 2 -10.33 37.46 -9.45
C VAL A 2 -9.99 36.02 -9.05
N ALA A 3 -11.01 35.19 -8.81
CA ALA A 3 -10.83 33.75 -8.56
C ALA A 3 -10.27 32.97 -9.76
N LEU A 4 -10.64 33.34 -10.99
CA LEU A 4 -10.10 32.71 -12.20
C LEU A 4 -8.63 33.10 -12.44
N ASP A 5 -8.26 34.34 -12.11
CA ASP A 5 -6.89 34.83 -12.22
C ASP A 5 -6.01 34.16 -11.16
N LEU A 6 -6.50 34.03 -9.92
CA LEU A 6 -5.83 33.26 -8.86
C LEU A 6 -5.64 31.78 -9.23
N LEU A 7 -6.66 31.13 -9.80
CA LEU A 7 -6.58 29.74 -10.24
C LEU A 7 -5.54 29.57 -11.35
N ARG A 8 -5.54 30.48 -12.34
CA ARG A 8 -4.58 30.48 -13.43
C ARG A 8 -3.15 30.69 -12.92
N ASP A 9 -2.93 31.66 -12.03
CA ASP A 9 -1.63 31.91 -11.43
C ASP A 9 -1.10 30.70 -10.65
N ALA A 10 -1.98 30.03 -9.88
CA ALA A 10 -1.62 28.81 -9.15
C ALA A 10 -1.23 27.65 -10.09
N ILE A 11 -1.94 27.49 -11.20
CA ILE A 11 -1.67 26.45 -12.20
C ILE A 11 -0.35 26.74 -12.93
N ILE A 12 -0.10 27.99 -13.30
CA ILE A 12 1.15 28.41 -13.94
C ILE A 12 2.34 28.24 -12.98
N ASP A 13 2.22 28.64 -11.72
CA ASP A 13 3.28 28.44 -10.71
C ASP A 13 3.57 26.96 -10.50
N ALA A 14 2.54 26.11 -10.36
CA ALA A 14 2.69 24.67 -10.25
C ALA A 14 3.43 24.07 -11.47
N ARG A 15 3.03 24.43 -12.68
CA ARG A 15 3.70 23.98 -13.92
C ARG A 15 5.16 24.44 -13.96
N SER A 16 5.45 25.68 -13.55
CA SER A 16 6.82 26.21 -13.51
C SER A 16 7.75 25.45 -12.56
N ARG A 17 7.18 24.74 -11.57
CA ARG A 17 7.88 23.86 -10.64
C ARG A 17 7.94 22.39 -11.10
N GLY A 18 7.51 22.10 -12.33
CA GLY A 18 7.48 20.74 -12.89
C GLY A 18 6.30 19.89 -12.43
N ILE A 19 5.24 20.49 -11.89
CA ILE A 19 4.03 19.77 -11.49
C ILE A 19 3.09 19.64 -12.70
N THR A 20 2.81 18.40 -13.09
CA THR A 20 1.80 18.09 -14.12
C THR A 20 0.40 18.09 -13.51
N ILE A 21 -0.52 18.82 -14.13
CA ILE A 21 -1.91 18.93 -13.70
C ILE A 21 -2.79 18.23 -14.72
N VAL A 22 -3.68 17.36 -14.25
CA VAL A 22 -4.63 16.60 -15.07
C VAL A 22 -6.04 16.90 -14.57
N ALA A 23 -6.97 17.20 -15.48
CA ALA A 23 -8.33 17.53 -15.12
C ALA A 23 -9.35 16.87 -16.05
N ALA A 24 -10.47 16.46 -15.47
CA ALA A 24 -11.63 15.98 -16.19
C ALA A 24 -12.32 17.13 -16.94
N VAL A 25 -12.87 16.83 -18.12
CA VAL A 25 -13.54 17.84 -18.98
C VAL A 25 -15.02 18.07 -18.64
N GLY A 26 -15.59 17.24 -17.75
CA GLY A 26 -16.99 17.33 -17.30
C GLY A 26 -17.91 16.29 -17.93
N ASN A 27 -19.14 16.21 -17.42
CA ASN A 27 -20.07 15.10 -17.66
C ASN A 27 -21.44 15.54 -18.21
N ASP A 28 -21.48 16.65 -18.95
CA ASP A 28 -22.71 17.31 -19.40
C ASP A 28 -23.05 17.02 -20.87
N ASN A 29 -22.28 16.17 -21.55
CA ASN A 29 -22.31 15.95 -22.99
C ASN A 29 -22.29 17.28 -23.79
N SER A 30 -21.47 18.22 -23.33
CA SER A 30 -21.37 19.57 -23.88
C SER A 30 -20.01 19.81 -24.53
N ASN A 31 -19.96 20.78 -25.44
CA ASN A 31 -18.71 21.36 -25.92
C ASN A 31 -18.29 22.66 -25.22
N SER A 32 -19.02 23.02 -24.16
CA SER A 32 -18.68 24.17 -23.32
C SER A 32 -17.41 23.87 -22.53
N PRO A 33 -16.39 24.72 -22.59
CA PRO A 33 -15.18 24.51 -21.81
C PRO A 33 -15.44 24.59 -20.30
N GLN A 34 -14.70 23.80 -19.53
CA GLN A 34 -14.71 23.82 -18.07
C GLN A 34 -13.33 24.16 -17.53
N PHE A 35 -13.27 24.93 -16.45
CA PHE A 35 -12.01 25.24 -15.78
C PHE A 35 -11.82 24.31 -14.57
N PRO A 36 -10.60 23.79 -14.34
CA PRO A 36 -9.34 24.17 -14.99
C PRO A 36 -8.96 23.40 -16.27
N SER A 37 -9.78 22.45 -16.76
CA SER A 37 -9.42 21.62 -17.92
C SER A 37 -9.20 22.41 -19.22
N ASP A 38 -9.86 23.54 -19.42
CA ASP A 38 -9.67 24.43 -20.59
C ASP A 38 -8.38 25.29 -20.51
N MET A 39 -7.52 25.09 -19.51
CA MET A 39 -6.24 25.80 -19.44
C MET A 39 -5.15 25.03 -20.20
N ASN A 40 -4.35 25.72 -21.00
CA ASN A 40 -3.27 25.12 -21.81
C ASN A 40 -2.25 24.34 -20.97
N GLU A 41 -2.07 24.73 -19.71
CA GLU A 41 -1.18 24.12 -18.71
C GLU A 41 -1.69 22.80 -18.15
N VAL A 42 -2.95 22.45 -18.38
CA VAL A 42 -3.62 21.28 -17.83
C VAL A 42 -3.79 20.23 -18.93
N VAL A 43 -3.65 18.95 -18.57
CA VAL A 43 -4.03 17.82 -19.43
C VAL A 43 -5.53 17.58 -19.26
N ALA A 44 -6.31 17.96 -20.27
CA ALA A 44 -7.75 17.84 -20.31
C ALA A 44 -8.18 16.46 -20.82
N VAL A 45 -8.91 15.72 -20.00
CA VAL A 45 -9.22 14.30 -20.25
C VAL A 45 -10.71 14.06 -20.44
N ALA A 46 -11.09 13.61 -21.64
CA ALA A 46 -12.42 13.10 -21.96
C ALA A 46 -12.58 11.61 -21.60
N ALA A 47 -13.82 11.17 -21.40
CA ALA A 47 -14.14 9.78 -21.10
C ALA A 47 -14.59 9.03 -22.35
N ILE A 48 -14.03 7.84 -22.53
CA ILE A 48 -14.47 6.82 -23.47
C ILE A 48 -14.93 5.57 -22.73
N ASP A 49 -15.71 4.72 -23.39
CA ASP A 49 -15.98 3.36 -22.92
C ASP A 49 -14.81 2.41 -23.23
N LEU A 50 -14.93 1.17 -22.77
CA LEU A 50 -13.91 0.13 -22.99
C LEU A 50 -13.75 -0.25 -24.48
N SER A 51 -14.72 0.12 -25.33
CA SER A 51 -14.68 -0.08 -26.78
C SER A 51 -14.16 1.17 -27.51
N SER A 52 -13.66 2.17 -26.79
CA SER A 52 -13.14 3.44 -27.32
C SER A 52 -14.15 4.34 -28.03
N HIS A 53 -15.45 4.21 -27.71
CA HIS A 53 -16.44 5.21 -28.09
C HIS A 53 -16.54 6.28 -27.01
N LYS A 54 -16.85 7.53 -27.40
CA LYS A 54 -17.13 8.61 -26.45
C LYS A 54 -18.21 8.17 -25.47
N ALA A 55 -17.93 8.26 -24.18
CA ALA A 55 -18.95 8.02 -23.17
C ALA A 55 -20.08 9.05 -23.35
N ALA A 56 -21.34 8.61 -23.28
CA ALA A 56 -22.49 9.46 -23.61
C ALA A 56 -22.51 10.78 -22.82
N PHE A 57 -22.06 10.77 -21.56
CA PHE A 57 -21.99 11.94 -20.69
C PHE A 57 -20.75 12.82 -20.93
N SER A 58 -19.67 12.33 -21.55
CA SER A 58 -18.40 13.08 -21.61
C SER A 58 -18.56 14.39 -22.37
N ASN A 59 -18.07 15.49 -21.80
CA ASN A 59 -17.81 16.71 -22.57
C ASN A 59 -16.73 16.45 -23.63
N TYR A 60 -16.72 17.28 -24.67
CA TYR A 60 -15.89 17.13 -25.87
C TYR A 60 -15.56 18.49 -26.48
N GLY A 61 -14.57 18.59 -27.35
CA GLY A 61 -14.28 19.83 -28.08
C GLY A 61 -12.79 20.04 -28.30
N ALA A 62 -12.45 21.21 -28.84
CA ALA A 62 -11.06 21.57 -29.16
C ALA A 62 -10.18 21.78 -27.91
N HIS A 63 -10.78 21.92 -26.73
CA HIS A 63 -10.10 22.07 -25.44
C HIS A 63 -9.71 20.73 -24.80
N VAL A 64 -10.11 19.60 -25.40
CA VAL A 64 -9.72 18.27 -24.93
C VAL A 64 -8.34 17.93 -25.49
N ASP A 65 -7.44 17.45 -24.65
CA ASP A 65 -6.09 17.06 -25.08
C ASP A 65 -6.02 15.57 -25.42
N VAL A 66 -6.63 14.72 -24.58
CA VAL A 66 -6.68 13.25 -24.75
C VAL A 66 -7.97 12.67 -24.16
N CYS A 67 -8.23 11.40 -24.41
CA CYS A 67 -9.30 10.66 -23.76
C CYS A 67 -8.82 9.35 -23.14
N ALA A 68 -9.52 8.88 -22.11
CA ALA A 68 -9.19 7.65 -21.40
C ALA A 68 -10.46 6.90 -20.97
N PRO A 69 -10.37 5.58 -20.67
CA PRO A 69 -11.50 4.83 -20.16
C PRO A 69 -12.12 5.51 -18.94
N GLY A 70 -13.43 5.73 -19.00
CA GLY A 70 -14.17 6.45 -17.94
C GLY A 70 -15.61 5.97 -17.76
N ALA A 71 -16.05 4.95 -18.49
CA ALA A 71 -17.40 4.38 -18.37
C ALA A 71 -17.34 2.92 -17.93
N SER A 72 -18.27 2.53 -17.05
CA SER A 72 -18.43 1.18 -16.49
C SER A 72 -17.13 0.61 -15.90
N LEU A 73 -16.47 1.41 -15.06
CA LEU A 73 -15.22 1.02 -14.40
C LEU A 73 -15.47 0.56 -12.97
N VAL A 74 -14.92 -0.60 -12.62
CA VAL A 74 -14.94 -1.10 -11.25
C VAL A 74 -13.76 -0.50 -10.49
N SER A 75 -14.04 0.16 -9.37
CA SER A 75 -13.02 0.72 -8.48
C SER A 75 -13.37 0.52 -7.01
N ALA A 76 -12.40 0.78 -6.14
CA ALA A 76 -12.58 0.69 -4.70
C ALA A 76 -13.69 1.65 -4.24
N TYR A 77 -14.56 1.16 -3.35
CA TYR A 77 -15.68 1.90 -2.81
C TYR A 77 -15.70 1.76 -1.28
N PRO A 78 -15.80 2.88 -0.53
CA PRO A 78 -15.79 2.82 0.92
C PRO A 78 -17.01 2.08 1.49
N GLY A 79 -16.76 1.20 2.45
CA GLY A 79 -17.79 0.43 3.17
C GLY A 79 -18.05 -0.97 2.63
N ASN A 80 -18.99 -1.70 3.25
CA ASN A 80 -19.30 -3.10 2.94
C ASN A 80 -20.27 -3.31 1.75
N ARG A 81 -20.56 -2.27 0.95
CA ARG A 81 -21.33 -2.47 -0.27
C ARG A 81 -20.49 -3.23 -1.30
N SER A 82 -21.04 -4.30 -1.86
CA SER A 82 -20.48 -5.05 -2.99
C SER A 82 -19.00 -5.48 -2.81
N GLY A 83 -18.60 -5.85 -1.59
CA GLY A 83 -17.24 -6.32 -1.31
C GLY A 83 -16.16 -5.23 -1.31
N GLY A 84 -16.53 -3.96 -1.14
CA GLY A 84 -15.59 -2.83 -1.16
C GLY A 84 -15.26 -2.31 -2.55
N TYR A 85 -16.08 -2.67 -3.55
CA TYR A 85 -15.95 -2.23 -4.94
C TYR A 85 -17.29 -1.75 -5.48
N ALA A 86 -17.24 -0.84 -6.45
CA ALA A 86 -18.42 -0.42 -7.18
C ALA A 86 -18.07 -0.06 -8.62
N GLU A 87 -19.02 -0.27 -9.52
CA GLU A 87 -18.93 0.21 -10.89
C GLU A 87 -19.40 1.67 -10.97
N TRP A 88 -18.60 2.52 -11.59
CA TRP A 88 -18.89 3.94 -11.76
C TRP A 88 -18.51 4.43 -13.16
N SER A 89 -19.12 5.54 -13.56
CA SER A 89 -18.85 6.22 -14.83
C SER A 89 -18.68 7.71 -14.60
N GLY A 90 -17.72 8.32 -15.28
CA GLY A 90 -17.45 9.75 -15.25
C GLY A 90 -16.08 10.10 -15.84
N THR A 91 -15.93 11.32 -16.35
CA THR A 91 -14.62 11.88 -16.72
C THR A 91 -13.67 11.95 -15.52
N SER A 92 -14.22 12.02 -14.30
CA SER A 92 -13.48 11.86 -13.04
C SER A 92 -12.76 10.51 -12.91
N PHE A 93 -13.21 9.47 -13.60
CA PHE A 93 -12.54 8.16 -13.65
C PHE A 93 -11.60 8.02 -14.85
N ALA A 94 -11.76 8.85 -15.89
CA ALA A 94 -10.82 8.92 -17.01
C ALA A 94 -9.54 9.70 -16.63
N ALA A 95 -9.68 10.84 -15.95
CA ALA A 95 -8.57 11.68 -15.51
C ALA A 95 -7.44 10.92 -14.76
N PRO A 96 -7.71 10.02 -13.79
CA PRO A 96 -6.65 9.30 -13.10
C PRO A 96 -5.84 8.35 -14.00
N PHE A 97 -6.38 7.85 -15.11
CA PHE A 97 -5.57 7.07 -16.05
C PHE A 97 -4.52 7.93 -16.77
N ALA A 98 -4.89 9.13 -17.23
CA ALA A 98 -3.93 10.06 -17.81
C ALA A 98 -2.91 10.57 -16.78
N ALA A 99 -3.34 10.75 -15.53
CA ALA A 99 -2.43 11.07 -14.42
C ALA A 99 -1.44 9.92 -14.14
N ALA A 100 -1.87 8.67 -14.24
CA ALA A 100 -0.99 7.51 -14.11
C ALA A 100 0.02 7.42 -15.26
N GLU A 101 -0.40 7.69 -16.50
CA GLU A 101 0.53 7.77 -17.64
C GLU A 101 1.55 8.90 -17.46
N ALA A 102 1.11 10.08 -17.02
CA ALA A 102 2.01 11.19 -16.68
C ALA A 102 3.04 10.78 -15.62
N ALA A 103 2.62 10.06 -14.57
CA ALA A 103 3.52 9.56 -13.54
C ALA A 103 4.54 8.55 -14.09
N LEU A 104 4.13 7.63 -14.98
CA LEU A 104 5.04 6.69 -15.64
C LEU A 104 6.07 7.42 -16.50
N VAL A 105 5.65 8.43 -17.26
CA VAL A 105 6.52 9.26 -18.09
C VAL A 105 7.55 10.01 -17.24
N ILE A 106 7.12 10.64 -16.14
CA ILE A 106 8.00 11.36 -15.20
C ILE A 106 8.98 10.39 -14.54
N ALA A 107 8.51 9.21 -14.12
CA ALA A 107 9.36 8.21 -13.49
C ALA A 107 10.41 7.63 -14.45
N ALA A 108 10.07 7.53 -15.74
CA ALA A 108 11.00 7.08 -16.77
C ALA A 108 12.04 8.14 -17.17
N ASP A 109 11.67 9.42 -17.22
CA ASP A 109 12.60 10.55 -17.40
C ASP A 109 12.30 11.70 -16.43
N PRO A 110 12.95 11.74 -15.25
CA PRO A 110 12.74 12.81 -14.27
C PRO A 110 13.14 14.21 -14.75
N ARG A 111 13.81 14.33 -15.91
CA ARG A 111 14.20 15.62 -16.51
C ARG A 111 13.18 16.13 -17.52
N ILE A 112 12.11 15.37 -17.78
CA ILE A 112 11.12 15.75 -18.76
C ILE A 112 10.45 17.07 -18.37
N THR A 113 10.44 18.01 -19.31
CA THR A 113 9.88 19.36 -19.06
C THR A 113 8.45 19.52 -19.58
N ASP A 114 8.01 18.61 -20.47
CA ASP A 114 6.69 18.69 -21.11
C ASP A 114 6.04 17.31 -21.23
N VAL A 115 5.48 16.85 -20.10
CA VAL A 115 4.78 15.57 -19.98
C VAL A 115 3.54 15.54 -20.86
N LYS A 116 2.76 16.63 -20.87
CA LYS A 116 1.54 16.79 -21.68
C LYS A 116 1.82 16.50 -23.16
N LYS A 117 2.87 17.12 -23.72
CA LYS A 117 3.24 16.91 -25.11
C LYS A 117 3.59 15.45 -25.44
N THR A 118 4.21 14.73 -24.50
CA THR A 118 4.54 13.31 -24.70
C THR A 118 3.27 12.47 -24.77
N ILE A 119 2.35 12.66 -23.83
CA ILE A 119 1.05 11.97 -23.78
C ILE A 119 0.24 12.25 -25.06
N GLU A 120 0.18 13.52 -25.48
CA GLU A 120 -0.51 13.92 -26.72
C GLU A 120 0.10 13.31 -27.98
N ALA A 121 1.44 13.23 -28.05
CA ALA A 121 2.15 12.73 -29.22
C ALA A 121 2.00 11.21 -29.40
N THR A 122 1.71 10.48 -28.34
CA THR A 122 1.57 9.02 -28.35
C THR A 122 0.13 8.53 -28.25
N ALA A 123 -0.83 9.44 -28.06
CA ALA A 123 -2.23 9.10 -28.06
C ALA A 123 -2.66 8.40 -29.37
N VAL A 124 -3.43 7.33 -29.23
CA VAL A 124 -3.99 6.55 -30.35
C VAL A 124 -5.23 7.27 -30.87
N ASN A 125 -5.19 7.71 -32.13
CA ASN A 125 -6.34 8.32 -32.78
C ASN A 125 -7.53 7.32 -32.81
N ILE A 126 -8.72 7.79 -32.41
CA ILE A 126 -9.98 7.02 -32.35
C ILE A 126 -11.12 7.71 -33.13
N ASP A 127 -10.79 8.62 -34.04
CA ASP A 127 -11.78 9.39 -34.81
C ASP A 127 -12.65 8.49 -35.69
N GLU A 128 -12.07 7.42 -36.27
CA GLU A 128 -12.81 6.44 -37.07
C GLU A 128 -13.91 5.72 -36.27
N LEU A 129 -13.68 5.52 -34.96
CA LEU A 129 -14.67 4.94 -34.05
C LEU A 129 -15.71 5.98 -33.58
N ASN A 130 -15.44 7.27 -33.78
CA ASN A 130 -16.24 8.38 -33.26
C ASN A 130 -16.50 9.45 -34.34
N PRO A 131 -17.17 9.10 -35.45
CA PRO A 131 -17.29 9.98 -36.63
C PRO A 131 -17.97 11.33 -36.35
N ASP A 132 -18.85 11.43 -35.36
CA ASP A 132 -19.51 12.69 -34.98
C ASP A 132 -18.62 13.63 -34.13
N PHE A 133 -17.51 13.09 -33.61
CA PHE A 133 -16.60 13.74 -32.68
C PHE A 133 -15.16 13.82 -33.18
N VAL A 134 -14.96 13.70 -34.50
CA VAL A 134 -13.64 13.83 -35.14
C VAL A 134 -12.94 15.10 -34.66
N GLY A 135 -11.74 14.95 -34.09
CA GLY A 135 -10.94 16.05 -33.56
C GLY A 135 -11.52 16.75 -32.32
N LYS A 136 -12.55 16.19 -31.68
CA LYS A 136 -13.18 16.71 -30.45
C LYS A 136 -12.90 15.85 -29.21
N LEU A 137 -12.11 14.78 -29.35
CA LEU A 137 -11.68 13.91 -28.24
C LEU A 137 -10.17 14.01 -28.01
N GLY A 138 -9.60 15.17 -28.32
CA GLY A 138 -8.18 15.43 -28.28
C GLY A 138 -7.39 14.69 -29.35
N LYS A 139 -6.13 14.37 -29.05
CA LYS A 139 -5.26 13.56 -29.92
C LYS A 139 -5.64 12.09 -29.98
N GLY A 140 -6.54 11.67 -29.08
CA GLY A 140 -7.10 10.33 -29.03
C GLY A 140 -6.92 9.67 -27.68
N ARG A 141 -7.02 8.34 -27.65
CA ARG A 141 -6.90 7.55 -26.44
C ARG A 141 -5.46 7.53 -25.94
N ILE A 142 -5.27 7.78 -24.64
CA ILE A 142 -3.97 7.64 -23.97
C ILE A 142 -3.30 6.28 -24.27
N ASP A 143 -1.97 6.24 -24.30
CA ASP A 143 -1.17 5.04 -24.59
C ASP A 143 0.10 5.01 -23.73
N PRO A 144 0.02 4.46 -22.50
CA PRO A 144 1.15 4.44 -21.59
C PRO A 144 2.37 3.70 -22.14
N LEU A 145 2.16 2.67 -22.95
CA LEU A 145 3.25 1.93 -23.58
C LEU A 145 3.91 2.76 -24.67
N GLY A 146 3.11 3.37 -25.55
CA GLY A 146 3.59 4.28 -26.58
C GLY A 146 4.36 5.46 -25.99
N ALA A 147 3.87 6.05 -24.91
CA ALA A 147 4.53 7.14 -24.19
C ALA A 147 5.93 6.74 -23.70
N LEU A 148 6.07 5.60 -23.05
CA LEU A 148 7.37 5.08 -22.58
C LEU A 148 8.32 4.73 -23.72
N GLN A 149 7.80 4.20 -24.83
CA GLN A 149 8.59 3.92 -26.03
C GLN A 149 9.07 5.20 -26.72
N ASN A 150 8.26 6.26 -26.74
CA ASN A 150 8.62 7.54 -27.34
C ASN A 150 9.83 8.18 -26.63
N LEU A 151 9.86 8.10 -25.30
CA LEU A 151 11.02 8.50 -24.50
C LEU A 151 12.30 7.70 -24.85
N SER A 152 12.15 6.47 -25.34
CA SER A 152 13.28 5.58 -25.67
C SER A 152 14.07 5.97 -26.90
N THR A 153 13.57 6.88 -27.72
CA THR A 153 14.27 7.37 -28.91
C THR A 153 15.40 8.36 -28.58
N GLY A 154 15.48 8.83 -27.34
CA GLY A 154 16.62 9.58 -26.79
C GLY A 154 17.21 8.90 -25.56
N SER A 155 18.26 8.09 -25.73
CA SER A 155 19.19 7.55 -24.70
C SER A 155 18.66 7.35 -23.25
N ASN A 156 18.63 6.08 -22.80
CA ASN A 156 18.37 5.59 -21.44
C ASN A 156 16.93 5.71 -20.93
N VAL A 157 16.02 4.88 -21.48
CA VAL A 157 14.89 4.43 -20.66
C VAL A 157 15.45 3.52 -19.59
N ARG A 158 15.45 4.02 -18.36
CA ARG A 158 15.42 3.13 -17.21
C ARG A 158 13.93 2.81 -16.97
N PRO A 159 13.54 1.53 -16.80
CA PRO A 159 12.28 1.26 -16.13
C PRO A 159 12.27 2.09 -14.82
N PRO A 160 11.12 2.56 -14.30
CA PRO A 160 11.08 3.21 -13.00
C PRO A 160 11.83 2.37 -11.96
N THR A 161 13.11 2.66 -11.76
CA THR A 161 14.00 1.94 -10.84
C THR A 161 13.93 2.60 -9.48
N ASP A 162 13.01 3.55 -9.29
CA ASP A 162 12.83 4.23 -8.04
C ASP A 162 12.23 3.24 -7.04
N VAL A 163 13.13 2.48 -6.40
CA VAL A 163 12.79 1.49 -5.39
C VAL A 163 12.78 2.23 -4.07
N HIS A 164 11.58 2.49 -3.56
CA HIS A 164 11.39 2.74 -2.15
C HIS A 164 10.94 1.43 -1.51
N SER A 165 11.78 0.85 -0.67
CA SER A 165 11.41 -0.33 0.10
C SER A 165 11.69 -0.07 1.57
N GLN A 166 10.76 -0.42 2.44
CA GLN A 166 10.92 -0.26 3.87
C GLN A 166 10.46 -1.52 4.57
N VAL A 167 11.23 -1.94 5.58
CA VAL A 167 10.87 -3.06 6.44
C VAL A 167 10.88 -2.59 7.89
N GLU A 168 9.81 -2.89 8.62
CA GLU A 168 9.80 -2.76 10.08
C GLU A 168 10.63 -3.89 10.70
N LEU A 169 11.41 -3.55 11.71
CA LEU A 169 12.32 -4.50 12.32
C LEU A 169 11.63 -5.27 13.45
N LEU A 170 11.63 -6.59 13.33
CA LEU A 170 11.21 -7.51 14.35
C LEU A 170 12.25 -7.55 15.48
N ARG A 171 11.77 -7.41 16.71
CA ARG A 171 12.61 -7.51 17.90
C ARG A 171 13.16 -8.92 18.08
N GLY A 172 14.45 -9.00 18.39
CA GLY A 172 15.09 -10.21 18.90
C GLY A 172 15.12 -10.24 20.42
N LEU A 173 15.65 -11.33 20.98
CA LEU A 173 15.65 -11.60 22.43
C LEU A 173 16.40 -10.54 23.25
N SER A 174 17.43 -9.88 22.69
CA SER A 174 18.16 -8.81 23.38
C SER A 174 17.58 -7.41 23.11
N GLY A 175 16.53 -7.31 22.31
CA GLY A 175 15.94 -6.04 21.88
C GLY A 175 15.13 -5.32 22.95
N GLY A 176 14.60 -6.02 23.96
CA GLY A 176 13.73 -5.40 24.97
C GLY A 176 12.50 -4.74 24.33
N GLU A 177 12.30 -3.44 24.58
CA GLU A 177 11.27 -2.61 23.95
C GLU A 177 11.69 -1.98 22.61
N ALA A 178 12.86 -2.36 22.08
CA ALA A 178 13.36 -1.76 20.86
C ALA A 178 12.46 -2.06 19.67
N PHE A 179 12.32 -1.05 18.82
CA PHE A 179 11.70 -1.15 17.51
C PHE A 179 12.51 -0.33 16.52
N GLY A 180 12.28 -0.53 15.24
CA GLY A 180 12.98 0.22 14.23
C GLY A 180 12.50 -0.11 12.84
N LYS A 181 13.17 0.47 11.85
CA LYS A 181 12.90 0.26 10.45
C LYS A 181 14.20 0.33 9.66
N ALA A 182 14.22 -0.36 8.52
CA ALA A 182 15.24 -0.17 7.51
C ALA A 182 14.57 0.26 6.20
N THR A 183 15.24 1.12 5.44
CA THR A 183 14.73 1.71 4.21
C THR A 183 15.79 1.66 3.13
N ILE A 184 15.39 1.25 1.93
CA ILE A 184 16.15 1.32 0.68
C ILE A 184 15.48 2.41 -0.16
N ASN A 185 16.27 3.39 -0.59
CA ASN A 185 15.88 4.34 -1.62
C ASN A 185 16.83 4.17 -2.81
N LEU A 186 16.30 3.87 -3.98
CA LEU A 186 16.96 4.11 -5.25
C LEU A 186 16.20 5.25 -5.89
N VAL A 187 16.88 6.35 -6.24
CA VAL A 187 16.29 7.46 -7.00
C VAL A 187 17.26 7.80 -8.12
N GLY A 188 16.90 7.45 -9.36
CA GLY A 188 17.82 7.55 -10.50
C GLY A 188 19.09 6.71 -10.32
N ALA A 189 20.24 7.35 -10.11
CA ALA A 189 21.53 6.68 -9.81
C ALA A 189 21.92 6.73 -8.33
N THR A 190 21.16 7.48 -7.52
CA THR A 190 21.44 7.64 -6.10
C THR A 190 20.84 6.45 -5.34
N GLN A 191 21.67 5.78 -4.58
CA GLN A 191 21.33 4.65 -3.72
C GLN A 191 21.49 5.08 -2.28
N GLU A 192 20.49 4.81 -1.47
CA GLU A 192 20.51 5.07 -0.04
C GLU A 192 19.97 3.87 0.72
N PHE A 193 20.66 3.52 1.80
CA PHE A 193 20.20 2.57 2.80
C PHE A 193 20.20 3.25 4.16
N ILE A 194 19.03 3.29 4.80
CA ILE A 194 18.82 3.88 6.12
C ILE A 194 18.39 2.78 7.09
N PHE A 195 18.97 2.74 8.28
CA PHE A 195 18.54 1.89 9.38
C PHE A 195 18.32 2.78 10.61
N GLU A 196 17.13 2.71 11.19
CA GLU A 196 16.73 3.49 12.36
C GLU A 196 16.20 2.56 13.44
N ALA A 197 16.70 2.72 14.67
CA ALA A 197 16.27 1.96 15.84
C ALA A 197 16.06 2.88 17.03
N TYR A 198 15.06 2.56 17.84
CA TYR A 198 14.56 3.35 18.96
C TYR A 198 14.30 2.46 20.18
N ARG A 199 14.27 3.07 21.37
CA ARG A 199 14.14 2.38 22.67
C ARG A 199 15.18 1.28 22.89
N LEU A 200 16.37 1.45 22.31
CA LEU A 200 17.53 0.62 22.60
C LEU A 200 18.02 0.89 24.02
N ASN A 201 18.76 -0.08 24.59
CA ASN A 201 19.40 0.10 25.88
C ASN A 201 20.43 1.24 25.77
N VAL A 202 20.24 2.28 26.58
CA VAL A 202 21.10 3.47 26.56
C VAL A 202 22.53 3.08 26.94
N ARG A 203 23.52 3.62 26.23
CA ARG A 203 24.96 3.31 26.39
C ARG A 203 25.37 1.86 26.06
N ALA A 204 24.46 1.02 25.57
CA ALA A 204 24.85 -0.23 24.93
C ALA A 204 25.40 0.05 23.53
N THR A 205 26.36 -0.78 23.11
CA THR A 205 26.95 -0.74 21.77
C THR A 205 26.33 -1.81 20.89
N TYR A 206 26.10 -1.45 19.63
CA TYR A 206 25.47 -2.33 18.65
C TYR A 206 26.33 -2.49 17.39
N LYS A 207 26.07 -3.59 16.68
CA LYS A 207 26.59 -3.91 15.36
C LYS A 207 25.43 -3.96 14.36
N LEU A 208 25.60 -3.34 13.21
CA LEU A 208 24.72 -3.50 12.06
C LEU A 208 25.30 -4.56 11.14
N ILE A 209 24.51 -5.61 10.89
CA ILE A 209 24.81 -6.68 9.96
C ILE A 209 23.82 -6.60 8.80
N VAL A 210 24.32 -6.67 7.57
CA VAL A 210 23.50 -6.70 6.34
C VAL A 210 23.92 -7.91 5.52
N ASP A 211 22.96 -8.80 5.22
CA ASP A 211 23.18 -10.08 4.54
C ASP A 211 24.34 -10.91 5.13
N GLY A 212 24.42 -10.92 6.47
CA GLY A 212 25.48 -11.62 7.21
C GLY A 212 26.82 -10.89 7.28
N ASN A 213 26.97 -9.73 6.62
CA ASN A 213 28.20 -8.94 6.63
C ASN A 213 28.13 -7.81 7.65
N LEU A 214 29.20 -7.61 8.41
CA LEU A 214 29.31 -6.46 9.32
C LEU A 214 29.46 -5.17 8.52
N VAL A 215 28.51 -4.25 8.70
CA VAL A 215 28.48 -2.95 8.00
C VAL A 215 28.86 -1.79 8.92
N ALA A 216 28.47 -1.85 10.19
CA ALA A 216 28.88 -0.90 11.21
C ALA A 216 29.02 -1.58 12.57
N SER A 217 29.93 -1.10 13.41
CA SER A 217 30.24 -1.67 14.73
C SER A 217 30.48 -0.60 15.78
N ASN A 218 30.39 -0.97 17.05
CA ASN A 218 30.64 -0.10 18.21
C ASN A 218 29.75 1.16 18.23
N ALA A 219 28.57 1.08 17.63
CA ALA A 219 27.64 2.19 17.57
C ALA A 219 26.86 2.27 18.89
N SER A 220 27.11 3.33 19.66
CA SER A 220 26.45 3.55 20.95
C SER A 220 25.07 4.19 20.75
N ALA A 221 24.04 3.58 21.34
CA ALA A 221 22.70 4.17 21.31
C ALA A 221 22.65 5.48 22.12
N SER A 222 22.46 6.60 21.43
CA SER A 222 22.34 7.93 22.03
C SER A 222 20.87 8.16 22.41
N PHE A 223 20.61 8.33 23.71
CA PHE A 223 19.25 8.42 24.26
C PHE A 223 18.33 7.26 23.83
N GLY A 224 18.91 6.06 23.65
CA GLY A 224 18.17 4.87 23.21
C GLY A 224 17.80 4.87 21.72
N SER A 225 18.40 5.76 20.92
CA SER A 225 18.21 5.80 19.47
C SER A 225 19.52 5.57 18.72
N LEU A 226 19.40 5.04 17.52
CA LEU A 226 20.51 4.79 16.63
C LEU A 226 20.05 4.96 15.18
N LYS A 227 20.84 5.65 14.37
CA LYS A 227 20.61 5.79 12.92
C LYS A 227 21.90 5.50 12.15
N PHE A 228 21.80 4.65 11.15
CA PHE A 228 22.80 4.50 10.10
C PHE A 228 22.21 4.97 8.78
N ALA A 229 22.94 5.79 8.04
CA ALA A 229 22.55 6.23 6.71
C ALA A 229 23.76 6.11 5.79
N PHE A 230 23.61 5.33 4.73
CA PHE A 230 24.64 5.10 3.73
C PHE A 230 24.09 5.56 2.40
N SER A 231 24.83 6.40 1.69
CA SER A 231 24.44 6.87 0.37
C SER A 231 25.64 6.84 -0.57
N ASN A 232 25.38 6.56 -1.85
CA ASN A 232 26.41 6.73 -2.88
C ASN A 232 26.60 8.19 -3.34
N ALA A 233 25.92 9.17 -2.73
CA ALA A 233 26.03 10.59 -3.08
C ALA A 233 27.42 11.19 -2.82
N GLN A 234 28.20 10.61 -1.90
CA GLN A 234 29.54 11.09 -1.54
C GLN A 234 30.67 10.11 -1.94
N GLY A 235 30.36 9.05 -2.68
CA GLY A 235 31.30 7.99 -3.07
C GLY A 235 30.62 6.64 -3.24
N SER A 236 31.34 5.61 -3.67
CA SER A 236 30.73 4.27 -3.82
C SER A 236 30.35 3.66 -2.48
N LEU A 237 29.17 3.02 -2.41
CA LEU A 237 28.77 2.20 -1.28
C LEU A 237 29.67 0.97 -1.14
N ALA A 238 29.88 0.54 0.10
CA ALA A 238 30.62 -0.69 0.41
C ALA A 238 29.92 -1.93 -0.20
N GLY A 239 30.69 -2.97 -0.51
CA GLY A 239 30.20 -4.18 -1.19
C GLY A 239 28.87 -4.75 -0.65
N PRO A 240 28.70 -4.94 0.68
CA PRO A 240 27.45 -5.45 1.25
C PRO A 240 26.22 -4.55 1.05
N LEU A 241 26.42 -3.28 0.70
CA LEU A 241 25.37 -2.29 0.47
C LEU A 241 25.25 -1.90 -1.00
N ASN A 242 26.04 -2.49 -1.91
CA ASN A 242 26.11 -2.05 -3.30
C ASN A 242 25.84 -3.21 -4.28
N PRO A 243 24.73 -3.18 -5.04
CA PRO A 243 23.63 -2.20 -4.95
C PRO A 243 22.73 -2.41 -3.72
N VAL A 244 22.12 -1.34 -3.21
CA VAL A 244 21.20 -1.39 -2.05
C VAL A 244 19.97 -2.25 -2.32
N THR A 245 19.57 -2.36 -3.59
CA THR A 245 18.44 -3.19 -4.04
C THR A 245 18.69 -4.70 -3.90
N ARG A 246 19.91 -5.13 -3.56
CA ARG A 246 20.23 -6.54 -3.27
C ARG A 246 20.21 -6.88 -1.79
N ILE A 247 20.03 -5.89 -0.92
CA ILE A 247 19.94 -6.12 0.52
C ILE A 247 18.70 -6.97 0.78
N ARG A 248 18.87 -8.13 1.43
CA ARG A 248 17.76 -9.05 1.76
C ARG A 248 17.48 -9.09 3.24
N ARG A 249 18.50 -8.97 4.08
CA ARG A 249 18.37 -9.11 5.53
C ARG A 249 19.21 -8.09 6.23
N VAL A 250 18.64 -7.50 7.27
CA VAL A 250 19.30 -6.53 8.14
C VAL A 250 19.13 -6.97 9.58
N GLU A 251 20.18 -6.81 10.37
CA GLU A 251 20.17 -7.16 11.79
C GLU A 251 20.91 -6.10 12.59
N LEU A 252 20.37 -5.79 13.76
CA LEU A 252 21.08 -5.13 14.83
C LEU A 252 21.40 -6.16 15.90
N ARG A 253 22.68 -6.29 16.25
CA ARG A 253 23.15 -7.17 17.33
C ARG A 253 23.82 -6.36 18.43
N ASP A 254 23.68 -6.82 19.67
CA ASP A 254 24.36 -6.19 20.81
C ASP A 254 25.84 -6.59 20.88
N SER A 255 26.56 -6.11 21.91
CA SER A 255 27.99 -6.42 22.12
C SER A 255 28.28 -7.91 22.37
N LEU A 256 27.27 -8.68 22.79
CA LEU A 256 27.33 -10.12 23.01
C LEU A 256 26.86 -10.92 21.78
N ASP A 257 26.68 -10.24 20.64
CA ASP A 257 26.23 -10.81 19.37
C ASP A 257 24.80 -11.37 19.38
N ARG A 258 24.01 -11.00 20.40
CA ARG A 258 22.61 -11.39 20.50
C ARG A 258 21.75 -10.49 19.62
N LEU A 259 20.75 -11.08 18.98
CA LEU A 259 19.86 -10.37 18.08
C LEU A 259 18.97 -9.39 18.83
N ALA A 260 19.10 -8.10 18.51
CA ALA A 260 18.28 -7.02 19.06
C ALA A 260 17.11 -6.67 18.12
N LEU A 261 17.39 -6.51 16.82
CA LEU A 261 16.39 -6.22 15.79
C LEU A 261 16.76 -6.95 14.49
N GLN A 262 15.79 -7.40 13.70
CA GLN A 262 16.01 -7.90 12.35
C GLN A 262 14.87 -7.53 11.40
N GLY A 263 15.17 -7.40 10.11
CA GLY A 263 14.17 -7.27 9.06
C GLY A 263 14.65 -7.97 7.79
N GLU A 264 13.72 -8.42 6.97
CA GLU A 264 14.01 -9.01 5.66
C GLU A 264 13.28 -8.21 4.56
N PHE A 265 14.05 -7.72 3.58
CA PHE A 265 13.55 -7.15 2.34
C PHE A 265 13.27 -8.27 1.35
N ASP A 266 12.22 -8.11 0.56
CA ASP A 266 11.56 -9.18 -0.21
C ASP A 266 12.54 -10.08 -0.98
N ILE A 267 12.48 -11.38 -0.72
CA ILE A 267 13.16 -12.42 -1.48
C ILE A 267 12.20 -12.84 -2.59
N ASP A 268 12.47 -12.36 -3.81
CA ASP A 268 11.85 -12.90 -5.01
C ASP A 268 12.34 -14.32 -5.27
N THR A 269 11.77 -15.30 -4.54
CA THR A 269 11.77 -16.72 -4.91
C THR A 269 10.52 -17.35 -4.33
N THR A 270 9.51 -17.61 -5.19
CA THR A 270 8.45 -18.59 -4.95
C THR A 270 7.84 -18.55 -3.54
N SER A 271 7.01 -17.54 -3.23
CA SER A 271 6.25 -17.58 -1.98
C SER A 271 5.29 -18.78 -2.00
N PRO A 272 5.37 -19.74 -1.07
CA PRO A 272 4.46 -20.88 -1.02
C PRO A 272 3.04 -20.49 -0.57
N PHE A 273 2.73 -19.19 -0.42
CA PHE A 273 1.45 -18.70 0.06
C PHE A 273 0.82 -17.65 -0.88
N PRO A 274 -0.48 -17.76 -1.19
CA PRO A 274 -1.17 -16.88 -2.13
C PRO A 274 -1.20 -15.41 -1.66
N ARG A 275 -1.35 -14.47 -2.61
CA ARG A 275 -1.44 -13.00 -2.42
C ARG A 275 -2.44 -12.53 -1.33
N ALA A 276 -3.37 -13.40 -0.97
CA ALA A 276 -4.22 -13.32 0.21
C ALA A 276 -4.37 -14.72 0.81
N PHE A 277 -4.21 -14.84 2.12
CA PHE A 277 -4.43 -16.07 2.88
C PHE A 277 -5.56 -15.83 3.86
N GLU A 278 -6.56 -16.70 3.85
CA GLU A 278 -7.64 -16.68 4.83
C GLU A 278 -7.88 -18.10 5.33
N LYS A 279 -8.06 -18.24 6.64
CA LYS A 279 -8.37 -19.52 7.26
C LYS A 279 -9.37 -19.30 8.39
N GLU A 280 -10.21 -20.29 8.58
CA GLU A 280 -11.30 -20.25 9.55
C GLU A 280 -11.22 -21.44 10.51
N ALA A 281 -11.57 -21.19 11.77
CA ALA A 281 -11.87 -22.21 12.76
C ALA A 281 -13.30 -22.00 13.25
N ARG A 282 -14.13 -23.05 13.19
CA ARG A 282 -15.42 -23.07 13.88
C ARG A 282 -15.17 -23.28 15.38
N LEU A 283 -15.79 -22.45 16.21
CA LEU A 283 -15.76 -22.59 17.66
C LEU A 283 -17.00 -23.36 18.11
N ALA A 284 -16.79 -24.48 18.78
CA ALA A 284 -17.86 -25.33 19.30
C ALA A 284 -17.96 -25.20 20.83
N SER A 285 -19.18 -25.32 21.34
CA SER A 285 -19.43 -25.36 22.78
C SER A 285 -18.73 -26.53 23.45
N THR A 286 -18.17 -26.27 24.63
CA THR A 286 -17.59 -27.30 25.51
C THR A 286 -18.65 -28.00 26.38
N GLY A 287 -19.93 -27.68 26.18
CA GLY A 287 -21.06 -28.20 26.97
C GLY A 287 -21.53 -27.23 28.07
N ALA A 288 -20.84 -26.10 28.28
CA ALA A 288 -21.28 -25.07 29.22
C ALA A 288 -22.54 -24.32 28.73
N PHE A 289 -22.70 -24.17 27.41
CA PHE A 289 -23.88 -23.58 26.77
C PHE A 289 -24.16 -24.30 25.44
N GLU A 290 -25.13 -25.21 25.40
CA GLU A 290 -25.34 -26.10 24.24
C GLU A 290 -25.65 -25.37 22.92
N GLN A 291 -26.24 -24.17 23.00
CA GLN A 291 -26.58 -23.35 21.83
C GLN A 291 -25.46 -22.36 21.44
N ALA A 292 -24.38 -22.27 22.22
CA ALA A 292 -23.31 -21.33 21.94
C ALA A 292 -22.41 -21.83 20.80
N GLY A 293 -22.01 -20.91 19.95
CA GLY A 293 -21.16 -21.19 18.81
C GLY A 293 -20.33 -19.97 18.45
N GLY A 294 -19.38 -20.16 17.55
CA GLY A 294 -18.58 -19.06 17.06
C GLY A 294 -17.70 -19.41 15.90
N ARG A 295 -16.90 -18.43 15.50
CA ARG A 295 -15.96 -18.49 14.40
C ARG A 295 -14.74 -17.67 14.75
N ALA A 296 -13.57 -18.19 14.41
CA ALA A 296 -12.35 -17.40 14.34
C ALA A 296 -11.83 -17.41 12.91
N THR A 297 -11.44 -16.24 12.41
CA THR A 297 -10.88 -16.07 11.07
C THR A 297 -9.51 -15.42 11.20
N ILE A 298 -8.49 -16.01 10.58
CA ILE A 298 -7.20 -15.37 10.37
C ILE A 298 -7.09 -14.96 8.91
N ARG A 299 -6.54 -13.78 8.67
CA ARG A 299 -6.32 -13.24 7.33
C ARG A 299 -4.93 -12.65 7.20
N VAL A 300 -4.30 -12.85 6.06
CA VAL A 300 -3.15 -12.08 5.59
C VAL A 300 -3.57 -11.48 4.26
N GLU A 301 -3.68 -10.15 4.21
CA GLU A 301 -4.03 -9.41 3.01
C GLU A 301 -2.86 -8.51 2.59
N SER A 302 -2.50 -8.56 1.32
CA SER A 302 -1.57 -7.59 0.73
C SER A 302 -2.35 -6.30 0.51
N ILE A 303 -2.02 -5.24 1.24
CA ILE A 303 -2.66 -3.92 1.10
C ILE A 303 -1.92 -3.08 0.07
N ARG A 304 -0.59 -3.26 -0.01
CA ARG A 304 0.32 -2.67 -1.01
C ARG A 304 1.43 -3.67 -1.31
N GLU A 305 2.25 -3.42 -2.33
CA GLU A 305 3.34 -4.32 -2.75
C GLU A 305 4.32 -4.67 -1.62
N ASP A 306 4.45 -3.81 -0.61
CA ASP A 306 5.35 -3.91 0.55
C ASP A 306 4.64 -4.04 1.91
N PHE A 307 3.30 -3.99 1.94
CA PHE A 307 2.53 -3.98 3.18
C PHE A 307 1.52 -5.12 3.25
N ARG A 308 1.69 -5.99 4.25
CA ARG A 308 0.75 -7.06 4.57
C ARG A 308 0.06 -6.76 5.89
N ARG A 309 -1.28 -6.75 5.87
CA ARG A 309 -2.06 -6.74 7.09
C ARG A 309 -2.38 -8.16 7.51
N GLU A 310 -2.04 -8.47 8.74
CA GLU A 310 -2.47 -9.69 9.40
C GLU A 310 -3.64 -9.37 10.32
N SER A 311 -4.71 -10.15 10.25
CA SER A 311 -5.90 -9.94 11.10
C SER A 311 -6.33 -11.24 11.77
N LEU A 312 -6.77 -11.13 13.03
CA LEU A 312 -7.48 -12.17 13.75
C LEU A 312 -8.85 -11.62 14.16
N LEU A 313 -9.92 -12.22 13.66
CA LEU A 313 -11.30 -11.93 14.05
C LEU A 313 -11.88 -13.12 14.78
N VAL A 314 -12.31 -12.93 16.02
CA VAL A 314 -13.02 -13.92 16.82
C VAL A 314 -14.43 -13.41 17.08
N SER A 315 -15.45 -14.19 16.73
CA SER A 315 -16.85 -13.91 17.01
C SER A 315 -17.52 -15.10 17.67
N ALA A 316 -18.30 -14.84 18.72
CA ALA A 316 -19.05 -15.84 19.47
C ALA A 316 -20.46 -15.35 19.74
N GLU A 317 -21.41 -16.28 19.73
CA GLU A 317 -22.84 -16.05 19.95
C GLU A 317 -23.45 -17.11 20.86
N GLY A 318 -24.64 -16.84 21.39
CA GLY A 318 -25.31 -17.73 22.35
C GLY A 318 -24.65 -17.74 23.74
N LEU A 319 -23.86 -16.70 24.05
CA LEU A 319 -23.27 -16.49 25.37
C LEU A 319 -24.26 -15.83 26.33
N ILE A 320 -23.95 -15.84 27.63
CA ILE A 320 -24.75 -15.07 28.60
C ILE A 320 -24.43 -13.58 28.42
N SER A 321 -25.46 -12.74 28.28
CA SER A 321 -25.31 -11.28 28.21
C SER A 321 -24.75 -10.70 29.51
N ASP A 322 -24.01 -9.60 29.39
CA ASP A 322 -23.50 -8.78 30.50
C ASP A 322 -22.49 -9.51 31.40
N ILE A 323 -21.88 -10.57 30.86
CA ILE A 323 -20.76 -11.29 31.47
C ILE A 323 -19.49 -11.05 30.64
N SER A 324 -18.35 -10.95 31.32
CA SER A 324 -17.04 -10.86 30.67
C SER A 324 -16.51 -12.23 30.25
N TYR A 325 -15.97 -12.30 29.04
CA TYR A 325 -15.32 -13.46 28.47
C TYR A 325 -13.90 -13.11 28.03
N ARG A 326 -12.97 -14.05 28.17
CA ARG A 326 -11.60 -13.91 27.69
C ARG A 326 -11.47 -14.57 26.33
N VAL A 327 -10.91 -13.86 25.36
CA VAL A 327 -10.42 -14.46 24.13
C VAL A 327 -9.01 -14.96 24.39
N VAL A 328 -8.79 -16.26 24.19
CA VAL A 328 -7.52 -16.93 24.42
C VAL A 328 -7.04 -17.55 23.13
N VAL A 329 -5.80 -17.22 22.75
CA VAL A 329 -5.18 -17.65 21.50
C VAL A 329 -3.92 -18.41 21.83
N ASP A 330 -3.86 -19.70 21.47
CA ASP A 330 -2.76 -20.61 21.80
C ASP A 330 -2.33 -20.55 23.29
N GLY A 331 -3.31 -20.44 24.18
CA GLY A 331 -3.11 -20.39 25.64
C GLY A 331 -2.82 -18.99 26.21
N VAL A 332 -2.74 -17.96 25.37
CA VAL A 332 -2.51 -16.57 25.80
C VAL A 332 -3.81 -15.78 25.79
N VAL A 333 -4.15 -15.12 26.90
CA VAL A 333 -5.29 -14.21 26.96
C VAL A 333 -4.95 -12.95 26.17
N VAL A 334 -5.71 -12.68 25.11
CA VAL A 334 -5.45 -11.54 24.21
C VAL A 334 -6.40 -10.38 24.47
N GLU A 335 -7.59 -10.67 25.00
CA GLU A 335 -8.58 -9.65 25.33
C GLU A 335 -9.60 -10.20 26.33
N THR A 336 -10.21 -9.29 27.11
CA THR A 336 -11.40 -9.56 27.90
C THR A 336 -12.54 -8.67 27.40
N VAL A 337 -13.61 -9.28 26.89
CA VAL A 337 -14.75 -8.59 26.27
C VAL A 337 -16.03 -8.92 27.04
N MET A 338 -16.86 -7.91 27.30
CA MET A 338 -18.18 -8.14 27.85
C MET A 338 -19.14 -8.56 26.73
N ALA A 339 -19.79 -9.71 26.89
CA ALA A 339 -20.83 -10.15 25.98
C ALA A 339 -22.02 -9.18 26.03
N ARG A 340 -22.48 -8.68 24.88
CA ARG A 340 -23.68 -7.85 24.78
C ARG A 340 -24.71 -8.56 23.93
N PHE A 341 -25.92 -8.75 24.47
CA PHE A 341 -26.98 -9.52 23.82
C PHE A 341 -26.55 -10.96 23.49
N GLY A 342 -25.64 -11.52 24.27
CA GLY A 342 -25.07 -12.86 24.06
C GLY A 342 -24.01 -12.95 22.95
N PHE A 343 -23.52 -11.82 22.46
CA PHE A 343 -22.48 -11.76 21.43
C PHE A 343 -21.16 -11.20 21.97
N VAL A 344 -20.06 -11.79 21.51
CA VAL A 344 -18.69 -11.28 21.69
C VAL A 344 -18.02 -11.18 20.32
N ARG A 345 -17.30 -10.08 20.09
CA ARG A 345 -16.44 -9.89 18.93
C ARG A 345 -15.12 -9.25 19.37
N ALA A 346 -14.02 -9.85 18.96
CA ALA A 346 -12.66 -9.34 19.13
C ALA A 346 -12.00 -9.29 17.75
N HIS A 347 -11.46 -8.14 17.35
CA HIS A 347 -10.89 -7.97 16.02
C HIS A 347 -9.55 -7.28 16.11
N PHE A 348 -8.48 -8.04 15.86
CA PHE A 348 -7.12 -7.55 15.92
C PHE A 348 -6.53 -7.41 14.53
N THR A 349 -5.78 -6.33 14.29
CA THR A 349 -5.10 -6.08 13.02
C THR A 349 -3.65 -5.69 13.24
N SER A 350 -2.78 -6.06 12.29
CA SER A 350 -1.34 -5.84 12.45
C SER A 350 -0.95 -4.36 12.47
N ASP A 351 -1.85 -3.51 11.97
CA ASP A 351 -1.69 -2.08 11.74
C ASP A 351 -2.70 -1.22 12.53
N ASP A 352 -3.39 -1.82 13.49
CA ASP A 352 -4.41 -1.18 14.34
C ASP A 352 -5.64 -0.62 13.57
N SER A 353 -5.83 -0.99 12.31
CA SER A 353 -7.00 -0.57 11.52
C SER A 353 -8.35 -1.03 12.09
N SER A 354 -8.36 -2.05 12.95
CA SER A 354 -9.54 -2.50 13.71
C SER A 354 -9.77 -1.75 15.03
N GLY A 355 -8.85 -0.85 15.42
CA GLY A 355 -8.82 -0.21 16.74
C GLY A 355 -8.29 -1.11 17.86
N GLN A 356 -7.80 -2.30 17.51
CA GLN A 356 -7.09 -3.19 18.42
C GLN A 356 -5.89 -3.81 17.71
N LEU A 357 -4.69 -3.52 18.22
CA LEU A 357 -3.46 -4.03 17.66
C LEU A 357 -3.32 -5.54 17.91
N LEU A 358 -3.01 -6.28 16.85
CA LEU A 358 -2.67 -7.70 16.95
C LEU A 358 -1.37 -7.90 17.73
N PRO A 359 -1.41 -8.61 18.88
CA PRO A 359 -0.22 -8.85 19.69
C PRO A 359 0.90 -9.51 18.90
N LEU A 360 2.13 -8.99 19.06
CA LEU A 360 3.31 -9.47 18.34
C LEU A 360 3.59 -10.96 18.56
N LEU A 361 3.22 -11.50 19.72
CA LEU A 361 3.39 -12.93 20.06
C LEU A 361 2.47 -13.86 19.25
N LEU A 362 1.43 -13.32 18.61
CA LEU A 362 0.51 -14.04 17.74
C LEU A 362 0.84 -13.86 16.27
N ARG A 363 1.93 -13.14 15.95
CA ARG A 363 2.40 -12.95 14.58
C ARG A 363 3.51 -13.96 14.26
N PRO A 364 3.47 -14.59 13.07
CA PRO A 364 2.42 -14.41 12.06
C PRO A 364 1.13 -15.19 12.42
N VAL A 365 -0.04 -14.62 12.12
CA VAL A 365 -1.37 -15.18 12.46
C VAL A 365 -1.60 -16.56 11.87
N VAL A 366 -0.89 -16.88 10.78
CA VAL A 366 -0.91 -18.19 10.11
C VAL A 366 -0.43 -19.34 10.99
N ASN A 367 0.27 -19.03 12.08
CA ASN A 367 0.75 -20.00 13.06
C ASN A 367 -0.24 -20.26 14.19
N ILE A 368 -1.33 -19.49 14.28
CA ILE A 368 -2.34 -19.68 15.32
C ILE A 368 -3.01 -21.04 15.13
N LYS A 369 -3.01 -21.85 16.18
CA LYS A 369 -3.55 -23.21 16.12
C LYS A 369 -4.92 -23.31 16.76
N ARG A 370 -5.14 -22.58 17.85
CA ARG A 370 -6.28 -22.77 18.73
C ARG A 370 -6.82 -21.45 19.27
N ILE A 371 -8.14 -21.37 19.31
CA ILE A 371 -8.90 -20.27 19.88
C ILE A 371 -9.83 -20.82 20.95
N GLU A 372 -9.86 -20.14 22.09
CA GLU A 372 -10.83 -20.38 23.15
C GLU A 372 -11.53 -19.08 23.53
N VAL A 373 -12.81 -19.20 23.85
CA VAL A 373 -13.56 -18.16 24.57
C VAL A 373 -13.83 -18.72 25.96
N GLN A 374 -13.29 -18.09 26.99
CA GLN A 374 -13.38 -18.55 28.38
C GLN A 374 -14.27 -17.61 29.20
N ASP A 375 -15.05 -18.13 30.16
CA ASP A 375 -15.71 -17.27 31.16
C ASP A 375 -14.62 -16.55 31.98
N ALA A 376 -14.67 -15.23 32.07
CA ALA A 376 -13.58 -14.46 32.67
C ALA A 376 -13.44 -14.64 34.19
N ARG A 377 -14.48 -15.16 34.87
CA ARG A 377 -14.49 -15.42 36.32
C ARG A 377 -13.95 -16.80 36.62
N SER A 378 -14.41 -17.83 35.91
CA SER A 378 -14.01 -19.22 36.18
C SER A 378 -12.75 -19.64 35.42
N GLY A 379 -12.41 -18.96 34.32
CA GLY A 379 -11.36 -19.37 33.40
C GLY A 379 -11.71 -20.62 32.58
N GLN A 380 -12.94 -21.13 32.71
CA GLN A 380 -13.38 -22.31 31.98
C GLN A 380 -13.62 -21.97 30.52
N ALA A 381 -13.06 -22.76 29.61
CA ALA A 381 -13.34 -22.68 28.18
C ALA A 381 -14.81 -23.00 27.90
N VAL A 382 -15.46 -22.07 27.23
CA VAL A 382 -16.87 -22.10 26.85
C VAL A 382 -17.03 -22.48 25.39
N LEU A 383 -16.20 -21.86 24.53
CA LEU A 383 -16.07 -22.24 23.12
C LEU A 383 -14.61 -22.58 22.83
N VAL A 384 -14.39 -23.60 22.00
CA VAL A 384 -13.06 -23.97 21.52
C VAL A 384 -13.11 -24.26 20.03
N GLY A 385 -12.10 -23.83 19.29
CA GLY A 385 -11.89 -24.23 17.91
C GLY A 385 -10.42 -24.29 17.55
N ASN A 386 -10.08 -25.16 16.58
CA ASN A 386 -8.73 -25.29 16.06
C ASN A 386 -8.72 -24.91 14.59
N PHE A 387 -7.68 -24.18 14.16
CA PHE A 387 -7.45 -23.92 12.75
C PHE A 387 -6.92 -25.19 12.06
N PRO A 388 -7.41 -25.51 10.85
CA PRO A 388 -7.15 -26.79 10.17
C PRO A 388 -5.71 -27.18 9.75
N LEU A 389 -4.59 -26.93 10.44
CA LEU A 389 -3.20 -27.17 9.92
C LEU A 389 -2.93 -26.56 8.53
N ASN A 390 -1.70 -26.15 8.24
CA ASN A 390 -1.39 -25.67 6.89
C ASN A 390 -0.99 -26.90 6.06
N PRO A 391 -1.49 -27.08 4.82
CA PRO A 391 -0.92 -28.11 3.95
C PRO A 391 0.58 -27.82 3.84
N MET A 392 1.41 -28.82 4.16
CA MET A 392 2.87 -28.72 4.11
C MET A 392 3.37 -28.43 2.71
#